data_AF-A0A2M7B4P7-F1
#
_entry.id   AF-A0A2M7B4P7-F1
#
_cell.length_a   1.000
_cell.length_b   1.000
_cell.length_c   1.000
_cell.angle_alpha   90.00
_cell.angle_beta   90.00
_cell.angle_gamma   90.00
#
_symmetry.space_group_name_H-M   'P 1'
#
loop_
_entity.id
_entity.type
_entity.pdbx_description
1 polymer ?
#
loop_
_entity_poly.entity_id
_entity_poly.type
_entity_poly.pdbx_seq_one_letter_code
_entity_poly.pdbx_strand_id
1 'polypeptide(L)'
;MKLVDRMFNRDEIDLSDVILSAFAMKSAIPTIEAEIEQSGKEMSSIGTIVIGTVTGDIHDIGRTLVAMLLKARGFDIVDLGNNVSISDFVEAVRKHKPDILAMSSLMTTGRQEQIEVIRLWLTRDCGML
;
A
#
# COMPACT_ATOMS: atom_id res chain seq x y z
N MET A 1 -1.06 -9.72 -13.41
CA MET A 1 -0.34 -8.46 -13.69
C MET A 1 0.91 -8.55 -14.57
N LYS A 2 1.80 -9.56 -14.48
CA LYS A 2 3.07 -9.60 -15.27
C LYS A 2 2.93 -9.35 -16.79
N LEU A 3 1.84 -9.81 -17.42
CA LEU A 3 1.59 -9.55 -18.85
C LEU A 3 1.23 -8.07 -19.10
N VAL A 4 0.32 -7.52 -18.30
CA VAL A 4 -0.11 -6.11 -18.35
C VAL A 4 1.10 -5.19 -18.22
N ASP A 5 2.01 -5.45 -17.27
CA ASP A 5 3.24 -4.66 -17.11
C ASP A 5 4.10 -4.64 -18.37
N ARG A 6 4.21 -5.80 -19.07
CA ARG A 6 5.01 -5.89 -20.30
C ARG A 6 4.36 -5.12 -21.44
N MET A 7 3.05 -5.19 -21.58
CA MET A 7 2.31 -4.46 -22.62
C MET A 7 2.42 -2.94 -22.38
N PHE A 8 2.27 -2.49 -21.14
CA PHE A 8 2.41 -1.08 -20.77
C PHE A 8 3.83 -0.55 -21.07
N ASN A 9 4.87 -1.30 -20.70
CA ASN A 9 6.27 -0.92 -20.98
C ASN A 9 6.65 -0.95 -22.47
N ARG A 10 5.80 -1.52 -23.33
CA ARG A 10 5.99 -1.55 -24.79
C ARG A 10 5.08 -0.56 -25.52
N ASP A 11 4.41 0.31 -24.77
CA ASP A 11 3.41 1.25 -25.28
C ASP A 11 2.26 0.56 -26.06
N GLU A 12 1.99 -0.72 -25.76
CA GLU A 12 0.91 -1.50 -26.38
C GLU A 12 -0.46 -1.21 -25.73
N ILE A 13 -0.44 -0.74 -24.47
CA ILE A 13 -1.61 -0.33 -23.68
C ILE A 13 -1.26 0.94 -22.89
N ASP A 14 -2.27 1.68 -22.45
CA ASP A 14 -2.07 2.91 -21.68
C ASP A 14 -2.31 2.72 -20.17
N LEU A 15 -2.19 3.82 -19.41
CA LEU A 15 -2.40 3.79 -17.96
C LEU A 15 -3.84 3.40 -17.60
N SER A 16 -4.83 3.76 -18.41
CA SER A 16 -6.22 3.43 -18.16
C SER A 16 -6.46 1.92 -18.23
N ASP A 17 -5.81 1.22 -19.17
CA ASP A 17 -5.84 -0.24 -19.29
C ASP A 17 -5.20 -0.94 -18.08
N VAL A 18 -4.09 -0.39 -17.58
CA VAL A 18 -3.41 -0.90 -16.37
C VAL A 18 -4.33 -0.77 -15.16
N ILE A 19 -4.98 0.39 -15.00
CA ILE A 19 -5.92 0.65 -13.91
C ILE A 19 -7.11 -0.31 -13.98
N LEU A 20 -7.71 -0.48 -15.17
CA LEU A 20 -8.82 -1.38 -15.39
C LEU A 20 -8.45 -2.83 -15.06
N SER A 21 -7.25 -3.26 -15.47
CA SER A 21 -6.72 -4.60 -15.16
C SER A 21 -6.53 -4.81 -13.65
N ALA A 22 -6.06 -3.79 -12.94
CA ALA A 22 -5.90 -3.83 -11.48
C ALA A 22 -7.27 -3.91 -10.77
N PHE A 23 -8.30 -3.20 -11.25
CA PHE A 23 -9.67 -3.35 -10.74
C PHE A 23 -10.22 -4.76 -10.94
N ALA A 24 -10.04 -5.33 -12.12
CA ALA A 24 -10.45 -6.71 -12.40
C ALA A 24 -9.78 -7.70 -11.43
N MET A 25 -8.48 -7.54 -11.19
CA MET A 25 -7.74 -8.38 -10.25
C MET A 25 -8.17 -8.15 -8.79
N LYS A 26 -8.36 -6.89 -8.37
CA LYS A 26 -8.87 -6.56 -7.02
C LYS A 26 -10.20 -7.25 -6.72
N SER A 27 -11.09 -7.33 -7.70
CA SER A 27 -12.39 -8.00 -7.58
C SER A 27 -12.28 -9.53 -7.58
N ALA A 28 -11.28 -10.09 -8.25
CA ALA A 28 -11.07 -11.54 -8.33
C ALA A 28 -10.31 -12.13 -7.13
N ILE A 29 -9.38 -11.37 -6.53
CA ILE A 29 -8.53 -11.83 -5.41
C ILE A 29 -9.33 -12.47 -4.27
N PRO A 30 -10.42 -11.88 -3.74
CA PRO A 30 -11.15 -12.47 -2.62
C PRO A 30 -11.70 -13.88 -2.91
N THR A 31 -12.16 -14.10 -4.15
CA THR A 31 -12.62 -15.43 -4.58
C THR A 31 -11.46 -16.42 -4.67
N ILE A 32 -10.30 -15.98 -5.17
CA ILE A 32 -9.09 -16.80 -5.27
C ILE A 32 -8.55 -17.15 -3.87
N GLU A 33 -8.48 -16.17 -2.96
CA GLU A 33 -8.05 -16.35 -1.57
C GLU A 33 -8.92 -17.39 -0.86
N ALA A 34 -10.25 -17.27 -0.97
CA ALA A 34 -11.19 -18.22 -0.37
C ALA A 34 -11.00 -19.66 -0.89
N GLU A 35 -10.70 -19.83 -2.17
CA GLU A 35 -10.47 -21.16 -2.77
C GLU A 35 -9.12 -21.76 -2.35
N ILE A 36 -8.08 -20.92 -2.25
CA ILE A 36 -6.75 -21.32 -1.77
C ILE A 36 -6.83 -21.77 -0.31
N GLU A 37 -7.54 -21.02 0.53
CA GLU A 37 -7.75 -21.35 1.94
C GLU A 37 -8.50 -22.68 2.10
N GLN A 38 -9.57 -22.90 1.32
CA GLN A 38 -10.30 -24.18 1.29
C GLN A 38 -9.42 -25.37 0.86
N SER A 39 -8.42 -25.11 0.01
CA SER A 39 -7.45 -26.11 -0.44
C SER A 39 -6.38 -26.43 0.61
N GLY A 40 -6.41 -25.79 1.79
CA GLY A 40 -5.41 -25.93 2.85
C GLY A 40 -4.04 -25.38 2.45
N LYS A 41 -3.99 -24.51 1.44
CA LYS A 41 -2.77 -23.85 0.98
C LYS A 41 -2.78 -22.42 1.48
N GLU A 42 -1.59 -21.85 1.68
CA GLU A 42 -1.44 -20.43 1.95
C GLU A 42 -1.05 -19.70 0.66
N MET A 43 -1.62 -18.52 0.46
CA MET A 43 -1.20 -17.62 -0.60
C MET A 43 0.05 -16.88 -0.13
N SER A 44 1.17 -17.06 -0.82
CA SER A 44 2.40 -16.34 -0.49
C SER A 44 2.29 -14.88 -0.94
N SER A 45 2.33 -13.96 0.01
CA SER A 45 2.47 -12.53 -0.24
C SER A 45 3.90 -12.18 -0.66
N ILE A 46 4.04 -11.14 -1.50
CA ILE A 46 5.36 -10.59 -1.88
C ILE A 46 5.97 -9.79 -0.72
N GLY A 47 5.12 -9.25 0.15
CA GLY A 47 5.48 -8.40 1.27
C GLY A 47 4.28 -7.60 1.77
N THR A 48 4.42 -7.01 2.95
CA THR A 48 3.39 -6.19 3.59
C THR A 48 3.71 -4.71 3.45
N ILE A 49 2.71 -3.91 3.07
CA ILE A 49 2.82 -2.46 2.94
C ILE A 49 1.80 -1.79 3.84
N VAL A 50 2.24 -0.90 4.72
CA VAL A 50 1.36 0.04 5.43
C VAL A 50 1.30 1.32 4.61
N ILE A 51 0.09 1.79 4.29
CA ILE A 51 -0.12 3.01 3.51
C ILE A 51 -1.17 3.93 4.15
N GLY A 52 -0.96 5.24 4.10
CA GLY A 52 -1.95 6.21 4.61
C GLY A 52 -1.70 7.63 4.10
N THR A 53 -2.70 8.49 4.19
CA THR A 53 -2.53 9.95 3.99
C THR A 53 -2.30 10.61 5.35
N VAL A 54 -1.29 11.47 5.44
CA VAL A 54 -0.88 12.11 6.70
C VAL A 54 -1.91 13.09 7.27
N THR A 55 -1.72 13.47 8.53
CA THR A 55 -2.60 14.40 9.25
C THR A 55 -2.76 15.73 8.51
N GLY A 56 -3.96 16.27 8.56
CA GLY A 56 -4.34 17.52 7.90
C GLY A 56 -4.57 17.38 6.40
N ASP A 57 -4.42 16.18 5.83
CA ASP A 57 -4.58 15.93 4.41
C ASP A 57 -5.61 14.82 4.15
N ILE A 58 -6.65 15.19 3.41
CA ILE A 58 -7.80 14.32 3.09
C ILE A 58 -7.70 13.71 1.69
N HIS A 59 -6.73 14.14 0.88
CA HIS A 59 -6.62 13.68 -0.51
C HIS A 59 -6.21 12.21 -0.55
N ASP A 60 -6.98 11.41 -1.27
CA ASP A 60 -6.91 9.94 -1.21
C ASP A 60 -6.87 9.25 -2.58
N ILE A 61 -7.15 9.96 -3.67
CA ILE A 61 -7.19 9.39 -5.03
C ILE A 61 -5.86 8.69 -5.37
N GLY A 62 -4.74 9.40 -5.18
CA GLY A 62 -3.39 8.85 -5.44
C GLY A 62 -3.07 7.67 -4.53
N ARG A 63 -3.33 7.79 -3.23
CA ARG A 63 -3.14 6.71 -2.24
C ARG A 63 -3.90 5.45 -2.64
N THR A 64 -5.19 5.59 -2.93
CA THR A 64 -6.11 4.50 -3.26
C THR A 64 -5.70 3.80 -4.55
N LEU A 65 -5.27 4.57 -5.55
CA LEU A 65 -4.75 4.04 -6.81
C LEU A 65 -3.49 3.20 -6.58
N VAL A 66 -2.51 3.74 -5.86
CA VAL A 66 -1.25 3.04 -5.56
C VAL A 66 -1.50 1.79 -4.73
N ALA A 67 -2.33 1.88 -3.68
CA ALA A 67 -2.72 0.74 -2.85
C ALA A 67 -3.36 -0.38 -3.69
N MET A 68 -4.27 -0.03 -4.60
CA MET A 68 -4.91 -1.00 -5.49
C MET A 68 -3.91 -1.67 -6.43
N LEU A 69 -3.02 -0.90 -7.05
CA LEU A 69 -2.01 -1.44 -7.99
C LEU A 69 -1.05 -2.40 -7.28
N LEU A 70 -0.62 -2.04 -6.07
CA LEU A 70 0.25 -2.89 -5.23
C LEU A 70 -0.48 -4.16 -4.78
N LYS A 71 -1.74 -4.06 -4.36
CA LYS A 71 -2.54 -5.25 -4.03
C LYS A 71 -2.72 -6.16 -5.25
N ALA A 72 -3.05 -5.61 -6.41
CA ALA A 72 -3.10 -6.36 -7.67
C ALA A 72 -1.74 -6.95 -8.07
N ARG A 73 -0.63 -6.42 -7.56
CA ARG A 73 0.69 -7.03 -7.76
C ARG A 73 0.95 -8.23 -6.85
N GLY A 74 0.21 -8.38 -5.75
CA GLY A 74 0.36 -9.46 -4.77
C GLY A 74 1.01 -9.04 -3.45
N PHE A 75 0.98 -7.75 -3.12
CA PHE A 75 1.34 -7.27 -1.77
C PHE A 75 0.13 -7.30 -0.85
N ASP A 76 0.38 -7.54 0.44
CA ASP A 76 -0.60 -7.29 1.49
C ASP A 76 -0.61 -5.80 1.83
N ILE A 77 -1.80 -5.19 1.80
CA ILE A 77 -1.95 -3.76 2.02
C ILE A 77 -2.72 -3.52 3.32
N VAL A 78 -2.08 -2.80 4.24
CA VAL A 78 -2.70 -2.20 5.42
C VAL A 78 -2.92 -0.73 5.12
N ASP A 79 -4.12 -0.39 4.62
CA ASP A 79 -4.51 1.00 4.34
C ASP A 79 -5.10 1.64 5.60
N LEU A 80 -4.42 2.65 6.13
CA LEU A 80 -4.81 3.42 7.32
C LEU A 80 -5.84 4.52 7.00
N GLY A 81 -6.12 4.77 5.72
CA GLY A 81 -7.06 5.80 5.30
C GLY A 81 -6.39 7.18 5.19
N ASN A 82 -7.17 8.22 5.44
CA ASN A 82 -6.75 9.61 5.31
C ASN A 82 -6.72 10.33 6.66
N ASN A 83 -6.04 11.48 6.70
CA ASN A 83 -5.88 12.26 7.92
C ASN A 83 -5.34 11.42 9.11
N VAL A 84 -4.38 10.55 8.85
CA VAL A 84 -3.84 9.58 9.81
C VAL A 84 -2.83 10.25 10.72
N SER A 85 -2.96 10.04 12.03
CA SER A 85 -2.05 10.64 13.01
C SER A 85 -0.66 10.02 12.95
N ILE A 86 0.35 10.79 13.35
CA ILE A 86 1.72 10.29 13.46
C ILE A 86 1.79 9.05 14.38
N SER A 87 1.04 9.07 15.49
CA SER A 87 0.95 7.94 16.41
C SER A 87 0.36 6.69 15.76
N ASP A 88 -0.68 6.84 14.95
CA ASP A 88 -1.34 5.71 14.28
C ASP A 88 -0.40 5.05 13.25
N PHE A 89 0.38 5.85 12.51
CA PHE A 89 1.42 5.31 11.64
C PHE A 89 2.46 4.50 12.41
N VAL A 90 2.97 5.05 13.51
CA VAL A 90 3.98 4.37 14.33
C VAL A 90 3.43 3.08 14.94
N GLU A 91 2.18 3.10 15.40
CA GLU A 91 1.52 1.90 15.92
C GLU A 91 1.29 0.86 14.83
N ALA A 92 0.82 1.27 13.64
CA ALA A 92 0.60 0.38 12.51
C ALA A 92 1.90 -0.31 12.08
N VAL A 93 3.00 0.44 11.96
CA VAL A 93 4.32 -0.12 11.62
C VAL A 93 4.77 -1.14 12.66
N ARG A 94 4.59 -0.86 13.95
CA ARG A 94 4.94 -1.81 15.03
C ARG A 94 4.10 -3.08 15.01
N LYS A 95 2.79 -2.92 14.81
CA LYS A 95 1.82 -4.01 14.83
C LYS A 95 2.00 -4.92 13.62
N HIS A 96 2.13 -4.34 12.43
CA HIS A 96 2.13 -5.07 11.16
C HIS A 96 3.53 -5.40 10.66
N LYS A 97 4.59 -4.78 11.20
CA LYS A 97 5.99 -4.95 10.79
C LYS A 97 6.15 -4.97 9.26
N PRO A 98 5.65 -3.94 8.56
CA PRO A 98 5.61 -3.93 7.11
C PRO A 98 7.03 -3.87 6.52
N ASP A 99 7.18 -4.42 5.33
CA ASP A 99 8.39 -4.26 4.51
C ASP A 99 8.52 -2.83 3.98
N ILE A 100 7.38 -2.16 3.74
CA ILE A 100 7.31 -0.79 3.23
C ILE A 100 6.29 0.03 4.01
N LEU A 101 6.71 1.20 4.48
CA LEU A 101 5.81 2.27 4.91
C LEU A 101 5.65 3.27 3.77
N ALA A 102 4.43 3.45 3.28
CA ALA A 102 4.07 4.44 2.27
C ALA A 102 3.20 5.56 2.88
N MET A 103 3.54 6.81 2.58
CA MET A 103 2.78 7.97 3.06
C MET A 103 2.41 8.88 1.89
N SER A 104 1.14 9.27 1.83
CA SER A 104 0.61 10.20 0.84
C SER A 104 0.42 11.59 1.46
N SER A 105 0.72 12.63 0.67
CA SER A 105 0.30 14.00 0.94
C SER A 105 0.30 14.81 -0.36
N LEU A 106 -0.73 15.64 -0.55
CA LEU A 106 -0.82 16.65 -1.60
C LEU A 106 -0.49 18.05 -1.09
N MET A 107 -0.65 18.30 0.20
CA MET A 107 -0.40 19.61 0.81
C MET A 107 1.06 19.79 1.22
N THR A 108 1.60 21.00 1.06
CA THR A 108 3.00 21.29 1.46
C THR A 108 3.23 21.11 2.96
N THR A 109 2.20 21.29 3.78
CA THR A 109 2.23 21.08 5.23
C THR A 109 2.43 19.62 5.61
N GLY A 110 1.94 18.68 4.80
CA GLY A 110 2.07 17.24 5.09
C GLY A 110 3.49 16.71 4.99
N ARG A 111 4.41 17.45 4.35
CA ARG A 111 5.85 17.13 4.39
C ARG A 111 6.37 17.04 5.83
N GLN A 112 5.96 17.96 6.69
CA GLN A 112 6.43 17.97 8.08
C GLN A 112 5.92 16.75 8.84
N GLU A 113 4.67 16.36 8.61
CA GLU A 113 4.06 15.15 9.19
C GLU A 113 4.83 13.88 8.76
N GLN A 114 5.16 13.76 7.47
CA GLN A 114 5.94 12.62 6.95
C GLN A 114 7.33 12.53 7.59
N ILE A 115 8.02 13.67 7.72
CA ILE A 115 9.34 13.73 8.38
C ILE A 115 9.22 13.24 9.82
N GLU A 116 8.17 13.65 10.54
CA GLU A 116 8.04 13.32 11.95
C GLU A 116 7.63 11.87 12.19
N VAL A 117 6.84 11.26 11.29
CA VAL A 117 6.62 9.81 11.26
C VAL A 117 7.96 9.07 11.09
N ILE A 118 8.77 9.44 10.10
CA ILE A 118 10.08 8.82 9.83
C ILE A 118 11.00 8.99 11.04
N ARG A 119 11.05 10.19 11.62
CA ARG A 119 11.88 10.50 12.78
C ARG A 119 11.50 9.63 13.98
N LEU A 120 10.21 9.53 14.30
CA LEU A 120 9.74 8.72 15.43
C LEU A 120 9.91 7.23 15.20
N TRP A 121 9.82 6.78 13.95
CA TRP A 121 10.15 5.41 13.57
C TRP A 121 11.64 5.12 13.82
N LEU A 122 12.55 5.90 13.23
CA LEU A 122 14.00 5.69 13.35
C LEU A 122 14.56 5.86 14.78
N THR A 123 14.05 6.85 15.53
CA THR A 123 14.54 7.13 16.90
C THR A 123 14.08 6.10 17.92
N ARG A 124 12.90 5.49 17.71
CA ARG A 124 12.39 4.44 18.62
C ARG A 124 12.92 3.05 18.27
N ASP A 125 13.48 2.86 17.08
CA ASP A 125 14.22 1.65 16.68
C ASP A 125 15.70 1.65 17.08
N CYS A 126 16.26 2.77 17.59
CA CYS A 126 17.61 2.79 18.19
C CYS A 126 17.75 1.96 19.49
N GLY A 127 16.73 1.18 19.88
CA GLY A 127 16.78 0.19 20.96
C GLY A 127 16.69 -1.28 20.51
N MET A 128 16.72 -1.58 19.20
CA MET A 128 16.62 -2.94 18.65
C MET A 128 17.52 -3.17 17.42
N LEU A 129 18.79 -2.79 17.52
CA LEU A 129 19.88 -3.43 16.77
C LEU A 129 20.97 -3.88 17.76
#